data_AF-A0A1S9AYV3-F1
#
_entry.id   AF-A0A1S9AYV3-F1
#
_cell.length_a   1.000
_cell.length_b   1.000
_cell.length_c   1.000
_cell.angle_alpha   90.00
_cell.angle_beta   90.00
_cell.angle_gamma   90.00
#
_symmetry.space_group_name_H-M   'P 1'
#
loop_
_entity.id
_entity.type
_entity.pdbx_description
1 polymer ?
#
loop_
_entity_poly.entity_id
_entity_poly.type
_entity_poly.pdbx_seq_one_letter_code
_entity_poly.pdbx_strand_id
1 'polypeptide(L)'
;MATFYPLNTLGLGFGWGAPYGLGLEYARMVSPNVDINAGLGIGIGGKIGVGVRYYFRPDARVSGFVGANLARSGRIDNVRVSYSNGSRTEEAEYSMAPSGVLHLRGGLRWQPGRVGLLGTVGYGARFTGDPVMFKNTAYYGQPSQEMRNLVNIISPGGLELSIGVLFPLGSR
;
A
#
# COMPACT_ATOMS: atom_id res chain seq x y z
N MET A 1 -6.65 -30.36 6.46
CA MET A 1 -6.95 -29.33 7.48
C MET A 1 -8.00 -28.39 6.92
N ALA A 2 -9.07 -28.11 7.66
CA ALA A 2 -10.10 -27.16 7.23
C ALA A 2 -9.61 -25.71 7.43
N THR A 3 -9.89 -24.82 6.47
CA THR A 3 -9.58 -23.39 6.55
C THR A 3 -10.87 -22.59 6.64
N PHE A 4 -10.91 -21.55 7.48
CA PHE A 4 -12.02 -20.58 7.50
C PHE A 4 -12.00 -19.65 6.28
N TYR A 5 -10.88 -19.62 5.55
CA TYR A 5 -10.66 -18.64 4.49
C TYR A 5 -11.10 -19.18 3.14
N PRO A 6 -11.91 -18.41 2.38
CA PRO A 6 -12.32 -18.78 1.04
C PRO A 6 -11.11 -18.97 0.13
N LEU A 7 -11.21 -19.92 -0.83
CA LEU A 7 -10.17 -20.18 -1.81
C LEU A 7 -9.83 -18.95 -2.64
N ASN A 8 -10.84 -18.19 -3.05
CA ASN A 8 -10.70 -16.97 -3.85
C ASN A 8 -11.39 -15.81 -3.14
N THR A 9 -10.74 -14.67 -3.09
CA THR A 9 -11.32 -13.43 -2.54
C THR A 9 -11.01 -12.23 -3.40
N LEU A 10 -12.00 -11.35 -3.55
CA LEU A 10 -11.81 -9.99 -4.03
C LEU A 10 -11.76 -9.06 -2.83
N GLY A 11 -10.69 -8.29 -2.70
CA GLY A 11 -10.49 -7.31 -1.65
C GLY A 11 -10.66 -5.88 -2.16
N LEU A 12 -11.23 -5.03 -1.33
CA LEU A 12 -11.17 -3.57 -1.47
C LEU A 12 -10.33 -3.03 -0.33
N GLY A 13 -9.27 -2.30 -0.66
CA GLY A 13 -8.31 -1.75 0.31
C GLY A 13 -8.27 -0.23 0.28
N PHE A 14 -8.12 0.37 1.46
CA PHE A 14 -7.80 1.78 1.66
C PHE A 14 -6.67 1.85 2.67
N GLY A 15 -5.63 2.63 2.40
CA GLY A 15 -4.59 2.84 3.40
C GLY A 15 -3.45 3.74 2.97
N TRP A 16 -2.81 4.33 3.98
CA TRP A 16 -1.56 5.03 3.82
C TRP A 16 -0.44 4.04 3.52
N GLY A 17 0.42 4.35 2.55
CA GLY A 17 1.55 3.49 2.19
C GLY A 17 1.16 2.10 1.67
N ALA A 18 -0.12 1.83 1.42
CA ALA A 18 -0.60 0.52 0.98
C ALA A 18 -0.03 0.16 -0.41
N PRO A 19 0.26 -1.13 -0.67
CA PRO A 19 0.85 -1.58 -1.95
C PRO A 19 -0.06 -1.30 -3.15
N TYR A 20 -1.37 -1.27 -2.93
CA TYR A 20 -2.38 -1.01 -3.97
C TYR A 20 -3.11 0.32 -3.75
N GLY A 21 -2.71 1.14 -2.77
CA GLY A 21 -3.37 2.41 -2.44
C GLY A 21 -4.85 2.22 -2.12
N LEU A 22 -5.69 3.04 -2.75
CA LEU A 22 -7.13 2.83 -2.89
C LEU A 22 -7.37 1.87 -4.04
N GLY A 23 -7.60 0.60 -3.71
CA GLY A 23 -7.42 -0.44 -4.72
C GLY A 23 -8.27 -1.67 -4.53
N LEU A 24 -8.28 -2.44 -5.62
CA LEU A 24 -8.82 -3.78 -5.69
C LEU A 24 -7.65 -4.77 -5.59
N GLU A 25 -7.82 -5.82 -4.78
CA GLU A 25 -6.94 -6.98 -4.80
C GLU A 25 -7.74 -8.24 -5.12
N TYR A 26 -7.16 -9.15 -5.90
CA TYR A 26 -7.60 -10.53 -5.99
C TYR A 26 -6.61 -11.39 -5.23
N ALA A 27 -7.09 -12.27 -4.37
CA ALA A 27 -6.25 -13.22 -3.64
C ALA A 27 -6.76 -14.65 -3.80
N ARG A 28 -5.82 -15.58 -3.85
CA ARG A 28 -6.07 -17.01 -3.97
C ARG A 28 -5.22 -17.79 -2.99
N MET A 29 -5.87 -18.61 -2.17
CA MET A 29 -5.18 -19.57 -1.31
C MET A 29 -4.49 -20.62 -2.19
N VAL A 30 -3.17 -20.74 -2.05
CA VAL A 30 -2.35 -21.79 -2.71
C VAL A 30 -2.01 -22.92 -1.75
N SER A 31 -2.15 -22.66 -0.45
CA SER A 31 -2.12 -23.65 0.63
C SER A 31 -3.09 -23.20 1.75
N PRO A 32 -3.37 -24.03 2.78
CA PRO A 32 -4.26 -23.62 3.88
C PRO A 32 -3.81 -22.36 4.61
N ASN A 33 -2.51 -22.05 4.60
CA ASN A 33 -1.91 -20.93 5.32
C ASN A 33 -1.39 -19.84 4.39
N VAL A 34 -1.31 -20.06 3.08
CA VAL A 34 -0.68 -19.13 2.14
C VAL A 34 -1.64 -18.70 1.06
N ASP A 35 -1.78 -17.39 0.88
CA ASP A 35 -2.35 -16.82 -0.34
C ASP A 35 -1.29 -16.13 -1.19
N ILE A 36 -1.55 -16.14 -2.49
CA ILE A 36 -0.98 -15.18 -3.42
C ILE A 36 -2.04 -14.13 -3.73
N ASN A 37 -1.62 -12.89 -3.92
CA ASN A 37 -2.51 -11.80 -4.27
C ASN A 37 -1.92 -10.93 -5.36
N ALA A 38 -2.79 -10.32 -6.14
CA ALA A 38 -2.47 -9.33 -7.16
C ALA A 38 -3.46 -8.19 -7.03
N GLY A 39 -3.00 -6.95 -7.19
CA GLY A 39 -3.86 -5.81 -7.00
C GLY A 39 -3.47 -4.63 -7.84
N LEU A 40 -4.43 -3.73 -7.99
CA LEU A 40 -4.27 -2.46 -8.67
C LEU A 40 -5.11 -1.40 -7.97
N GLY A 41 -4.68 -0.16 -8.07
CA GLY A 41 -5.41 0.93 -7.48
C GLY A 41 -4.76 2.28 -7.72
N ILE A 42 -5.21 3.25 -6.93
CA ILE A 42 -4.84 4.65 -7.06
C ILE A 42 -4.29 5.15 -5.71
N GLY A 43 -3.16 5.84 -5.75
CA GLY A 43 -2.57 6.55 -4.63
C GLY A 43 -1.87 7.78 -5.16
N ILE A 44 -0.64 8.04 -4.72
CA ILE A 44 0.25 8.93 -5.48
C ILE A 44 0.65 8.18 -6.77
N GLY A 45 -0.08 8.45 -7.84
CA GLY A 45 -0.04 7.69 -9.10
C GLY A 45 -0.85 6.38 -9.05
N GLY A 46 -0.98 5.75 -10.22
CA GLY A 46 -1.54 4.39 -10.31
C GLY A 46 -0.60 3.37 -9.66
N LYS A 47 -1.14 2.31 -9.07
CA LYS A 47 -0.36 1.23 -8.47
C LYS A 47 -0.80 -0.11 -9.02
N ILE A 48 0.14 -1.00 -9.27
CA ILE A 48 -0.11 -2.40 -9.62
C ILE A 48 0.95 -3.27 -8.95
N GLY A 49 0.57 -4.45 -8.48
CA GLY A 49 1.55 -5.34 -7.86
C GLY A 49 1.01 -6.73 -7.57
N VAL A 50 1.90 -7.54 -7.03
CA VAL A 50 1.65 -8.91 -6.60
C VAL A 50 2.26 -9.13 -5.22
N GLY A 51 1.77 -10.13 -4.50
CA GLY A 51 2.30 -10.46 -3.19
C GLY A 51 1.85 -11.81 -2.68
N VAL A 52 2.30 -12.09 -1.46
CA VAL A 52 2.06 -13.32 -0.74
C VAL A 52 1.73 -13.00 0.71
N ARG A 53 0.78 -13.73 1.31
CA ARG A 53 0.49 -13.65 2.75
C ARG A 53 0.51 -15.04 3.37
N TYR A 54 1.15 -15.16 4.52
CA TYR A 54 1.15 -16.33 5.38
C TYR A 54 0.28 -16.06 6.63
N TYR A 55 -0.70 -16.90 6.89
CA TYR A 55 -1.61 -16.86 8.02
C TYR A 55 -1.20 -17.86 9.10
N PHE A 56 -1.10 -17.40 10.35
CA PHE A 56 -0.70 -18.25 11.48
C PHE A 56 -1.80 -19.24 11.93
N ARG A 57 -3.07 -18.83 11.89
CA ARG A 57 -4.23 -19.60 12.33
C ARG A 57 -5.39 -19.50 11.32
N PRO A 58 -5.25 -20.06 10.11
CA PRO A 58 -6.30 -20.01 9.10
C PRO A 58 -7.55 -20.81 9.49
N ASP A 59 -7.45 -21.64 10.51
CA ASP A 59 -8.51 -22.39 11.19
C ASP A 59 -9.28 -21.56 12.22
N ALA A 60 -8.92 -20.29 12.42
CA ALA A 60 -9.62 -19.38 13.34
C ALA A 60 -10.30 -18.22 12.60
N ARG A 61 -11.35 -17.66 13.22
CA ARG A 61 -12.02 -16.44 12.72
C ARG A 61 -11.07 -15.24 12.70
N VAL A 62 -10.08 -15.19 13.59
CA VAL A 62 -9.05 -14.16 13.59
C VAL A 62 -7.69 -14.83 13.46
N SER A 63 -6.92 -14.42 12.46
CA SER A 63 -5.53 -14.84 12.32
C SER A 63 -4.63 -13.64 12.13
N GLY A 64 -3.50 -13.67 12.81
CA GLY A 64 -2.35 -12.88 12.37
C GLY A 64 -1.86 -13.32 11.00
N PHE A 65 -1.25 -12.40 10.27
CA PHE A 65 -0.52 -12.73 9.05
C PHE A 65 0.76 -11.91 8.94
N VAL A 66 1.68 -12.43 8.14
CA VAL A 66 2.83 -11.72 7.60
C VAL A 66 2.82 -11.87 6.09
N GLY A 67 3.40 -10.92 5.36
CA GLY A 67 3.39 -10.96 3.91
C GLY A 67 4.40 -10.02 3.28
N ALA A 68 4.55 -10.19 1.99
CA ALA A 68 5.36 -9.32 1.16
C ALA A 68 4.61 -8.99 -0.13
N ASN A 69 4.71 -7.73 -0.59
CA ASN A 69 4.16 -7.29 -1.87
C ASN A 69 5.23 -6.57 -2.67
N LEU A 70 5.33 -6.92 -3.95
CA LEU A 70 6.09 -6.17 -4.93
C LEU A 70 5.10 -5.31 -5.74
N ALA A 71 5.20 -4.01 -5.58
CA ALA A 71 4.32 -3.05 -6.26
C ALA A 71 5.12 -2.10 -7.13
N ARG A 72 4.53 -1.68 -8.24
CA ARG A 72 5.02 -0.60 -9.09
C ARG A 72 4.08 0.59 -8.95
N SER A 73 4.64 1.75 -8.62
CA SER A 73 3.95 3.03 -8.75
C SER A 73 4.12 3.55 -10.17
N GLY A 74 3.06 4.11 -10.72
CA GLY A 74 3.06 4.85 -11.97
C GLY A 74 3.81 6.16 -11.84
N ARG A 75 3.98 6.83 -12.99
CA ARG A 75 4.56 8.18 -13.04
C ARG A 75 3.64 9.16 -12.32
N ILE A 76 4.25 10.07 -11.58
CA ILE A 76 3.59 11.17 -10.91
C ILE A 76 4.20 12.45 -11.47
N ASP A 77 3.40 13.27 -12.15
CA ASP A 77 3.87 14.55 -12.69
C ASP A 77 3.19 15.72 -11.99
N ASN A 78 3.97 16.77 -11.73
CA ASN A 78 3.49 18.09 -11.33
C ASN A 78 2.56 18.07 -10.11
N VAL A 79 2.84 17.22 -9.11
CA VAL A 79 2.08 17.22 -7.86
C VAL A 79 2.53 18.41 -7.03
N ARG A 80 1.60 19.33 -6.80
CA ARG A 80 1.80 20.48 -5.89
C ARG A 80 1.45 20.07 -4.48
N VAL A 81 2.38 20.32 -3.56
CA VAL A 81 2.17 20.19 -2.12
C VAL A 81 2.34 21.56 -1.51
N SER A 82 1.32 22.01 -0.80
CA SER A 82 1.39 23.19 0.06
C SER A 82 1.61 22.73 1.50
N TYR A 83 2.66 23.24 2.13
CA TYR A 83 2.91 23.11 3.56
C TYR A 83 2.75 24.50 4.18
N SER A 84 1.88 24.61 5.17
CA SER A 84 1.67 25.86 5.90
C SER A 84 2.08 25.68 7.35
N ASN A 85 3.01 26.51 7.82
CA ASN A 85 3.40 26.59 9.22
C ASN A 85 3.36 28.05 9.68
N GLY A 86 2.36 28.39 10.49
CA GLY A 86 2.12 29.76 10.95
C GLY A 86 1.76 30.69 9.78
N SER A 87 2.56 31.74 9.58
CA SER A 87 2.37 32.76 8.53
C SER A 87 3.13 32.45 7.22
N ARG A 88 3.82 31.30 7.13
CA ARG A 88 4.55 30.90 5.92
C ARG A 88 3.86 29.73 5.24
N THR A 89 3.51 29.93 3.97
CA THR A 89 3.06 28.87 3.06
C THR A 89 4.20 28.56 2.09
N GLU A 90 4.71 27.35 2.16
CA GLU A 90 5.71 26.82 1.22
C GLU A 90 4.99 25.90 0.23
N GLU A 91 5.11 26.20 -1.06
CA GLU A 91 4.59 25.35 -2.13
C GLU A 91 5.75 24.67 -2.85
N ALA A 92 5.68 23.35 -2.96
CA ALA A 92 6.65 22.57 -3.72
C ALA A 92 5.91 21.76 -4.78
N GLU A 93 6.39 21.84 -6.02
CA GLU A 93 5.96 20.94 -7.08
C GLU A 93 6.99 19.83 -7.22
N TYR A 94 6.56 18.58 -7.13
CA TYR A 94 7.47 17.45 -7.34
C TYR A 94 6.94 16.51 -8.41
N SER A 95 7.87 15.83 -9.04
CA SER A 95 7.59 14.74 -9.97
C SER A 95 8.41 13.53 -9.59
N MET A 96 7.86 12.36 -9.87
CA MET A 96 8.50 11.09 -9.59
C MET A 96 8.31 10.14 -10.76
N ALA A 97 9.43 9.56 -11.20
CA ALA A 97 9.41 8.47 -12.15
C ALA A 97 8.71 7.24 -11.53
N PRO A 98 8.21 6.31 -12.37
CA PRO A 98 7.69 5.03 -11.89
C PRO A 98 8.70 4.33 -10.98
N SER A 99 8.24 3.84 -9.84
CA SER A 99 9.12 3.24 -8.82
C SER A 99 8.61 1.86 -8.42
N GLY A 100 9.54 0.95 -8.17
CA GLY A 100 9.26 -0.35 -7.58
C GLY A 100 9.45 -0.29 -6.07
N VAL A 101 8.46 -0.80 -5.34
CA VAL A 101 8.40 -0.80 -3.88
C VAL A 101 8.15 -2.22 -3.40
N LEU A 102 9.02 -2.70 -2.51
CA LEU A 102 8.87 -3.94 -1.78
C LEU A 102 8.24 -3.62 -0.43
N HIS A 103 7.00 -4.06 -0.21
CA HIS A 103 6.31 -3.93 1.06
C HIS A 103 6.52 -5.18 1.89
N LEU A 104 7.03 -5.02 3.11
CA LEU A 104 6.97 -6.03 4.16
C LEU A 104 5.85 -5.64 5.11
N ARG A 105 4.92 -6.56 5.35
CA ARG A 105 3.66 -6.23 6.04
C ARG A 105 3.23 -7.34 6.97
N GLY A 106 2.47 -6.98 7.98
CA GLY A 106 1.80 -7.91 8.86
C GLY A 106 0.49 -7.32 9.35
N GLY A 107 -0.32 -8.12 10.00
CA GLY A 107 -1.59 -7.63 10.48
C GLY A 107 -2.53 -8.74 10.93
N LEU A 108 -3.82 -8.41 10.93
CA LEU A 108 -4.89 -9.29 11.38
C LEU A 108 -5.93 -9.43 10.28
N ARG A 109 -6.33 -10.67 10.00
CA ARG A 109 -7.52 -10.99 9.23
C ARG A 109 -8.61 -11.45 10.16
N TRP A 110 -9.76 -10.79 10.12
CA TRP A 110 -10.97 -11.18 10.82
C TRP A 110 -12.04 -11.65 9.82
N GLN A 111 -12.51 -12.89 9.96
CA GLN A 111 -13.46 -13.55 9.07
C GLN A 111 -14.63 -14.14 9.89
N PRO A 112 -15.60 -13.30 10.34
CA PRO A 112 -16.73 -13.77 11.13
C PRO A 112 -17.75 -14.58 10.30
N GLY A 113 -17.75 -14.43 8.97
CA GLY A 113 -18.69 -15.09 8.06
C GLY A 113 -18.18 -15.10 6.63
N ARG A 114 -19.03 -14.71 5.67
CA ARG A 114 -18.66 -14.61 4.26
C ARG A 114 -17.69 -13.45 4.01
N VAL A 115 -17.98 -12.27 4.55
CA VAL A 115 -17.12 -11.10 4.42
C VAL A 115 -16.00 -11.15 5.47
N GLY A 116 -14.79 -10.84 5.03
CA GLY A 116 -13.61 -10.69 5.89
C GLY A 116 -13.15 -9.24 5.97
N LEU A 117 -12.42 -8.92 7.03
CA LEU A 117 -11.74 -7.65 7.24
C LEU A 117 -10.25 -7.90 7.42
N LEU A 118 -9.43 -7.01 6.90
CA LEU A 118 -7.98 -7.04 7.00
C LEU A 118 -7.51 -5.72 7.60
N GLY A 119 -6.81 -5.78 8.72
CA GLY A 119 -6.03 -4.65 9.23
C GLY A 119 -4.55 -4.94 9.00
N THR A 120 -3.82 -3.99 8.43
CA THR A 120 -2.41 -4.16 8.07
C THR A 120 -1.57 -3.01 8.58
N VAL A 121 -0.38 -3.34 9.06
CA VAL A 121 0.73 -2.42 9.27
C VAL A 121 1.96 -2.95 8.53
N GLY A 122 2.84 -2.07 8.08
CA GLY A 122 4.02 -2.51 7.33
C GLY A 122 4.99 -1.40 6.98
N TYR A 123 5.94 -1.74 6.12
CA TYR A 123 6.92 -0.81 5.59
C TYR A 123 7.26 -1.14 4.13
N GLY A 124 7.21 -0.13 3.26
CA GLY A 124 7.58 -0.20 1.85
C GLY A 124 9.00 0.33 1.62
N ALA A 125 9.92 -0.54 1.21
CA ALA A 125 11.25 -0.17 0.76
C ALA A 125 11.24 0.05 -0.77
N ARG A 126 11.52 1.27 -1.21
CA ARG A 126 11.71 1.57 -2.64
C ARG A 126 13.07 1.05 -3.08
N PHE A 127 13.10 0.31 -4.19
CA PHE A 127 14.33 -0.27 -4.74
C PHE A 127 14.59 0.08 -6.22
N THR A 128 13.62 0.72 -6.89
CA THR A 128 13.79 1.30 -8.23
C THR A 128 13.07 2.63 -8.36
N GLY A 129 13.43 3.43 -9.37
CA GLY A 129 12.88 4.75 -9.63
C GLY A 129 13.83 5.86 -9.19
N ASP A 130 13.80 6.98 -9.92
CA ASP A 130 14.64 8.15 -9.64
C ASP A 130 14.21 8.85 -8.34
N PRO A 131 15.14 9.56 -7.66
CA PRO A 131 14.83 10.35 -6.48
C PRO A 131 13.74 11.39 -6.78
N VAL A 132 13.03 11.84 -5.74
CA VAL A 132 12.00 12.88 -5.91
C VAL A 132 12.63 14.14 -6.48
N MET A 133 12.18 14.53 -7.68
CA MET A 133 12.67 15.72 -8.35
C MET A 133 11.74 16.88 -7.99
N PHE A 134 12.23 17.79 -7.16
CA PHE A 134 11.57 19.06 -6.90
C PHE A 134 11.77 19.98 -8.10
N LYS A 135 10.66 20.40 -8.71
CA LYS A 135 10.67 21.41 -9.77
C LYS A 135 10.63 22.80 -9.13
N ASN A 136 11.20 23.78 -9.82
CA ASN A 136 11.15 25.20 -9.44
C ASN A 136 12.00 25.64 -8.22
N THR A 137 13.14 24.98 -7.97
CA THR A 137 14.13 25.43 -6.97
C THR A 137 14.79 26.78 -7.30
N ALA A 138 14.69 27.24 -8.55
CA ALA A 138 15.25 28.52 -8.99
C ALA A 138 14.44 29.75 -8.52
N TYR A 139 13.14 29.60 -8.25
CA TYR A 139 12.26 30.72 -7.84
C TYR A 139 11.94 30.72 -6.33
N TYR A 140 11.94 29.54 -5.69
CA TYR A 140 11.56 29.35 -4.27
C TYR A 140 12.70 28.85 -3.37
N GLY A 141 13.91 28.66 -3.91
CA GLY A 141 15.04 28.11 -3.19
C GLY A 141 15.00 26.58 -3.05
N GLN A 142 15.96 26.02 -2.32
CA GLN A 142 15.92 24.59 -1.97
C GLN A 142 14.80 24.34 -0.94
N PRO A 143 13.96 23.31 -1.13
CA PRO A 143 12.87 23.01 -0.20
C PRO A 143 13.41 22.72 1.21
N SER A 144 12.68 23.20 2.22
CA SER A 144 12.99 23.04 3.64
C SER A 144 13.13 21.56 4.04
N GLN A 145 13.85 21.28 5.14
CA GLN A 145 14.01 19.91 5.61
C GLN A 145 12.65 19.30 6.01
N GLU A 146 11.73 20.12 6.52
CA GLU A 146 10.35 19.75 6.84
C GLU A 146 9.57 19.36 5.57
N MET A 147 9.66 20.15 4.49
CA MET A 147 9.00 19.83 3.22
C MET A 147 9.57 18.53 2.61
N ARG A 148 10.89 18.33 2.68
CA ARG A 148 11.52 17.08 2.21
C ARG A 148 11.06 15.87 3.03
N ASN A 149 10.93 16.02 4.35
CA ASN A 149 10.43 14.96 5.22
C ASN A 149 8.98 14.62 4.92
N LEU A 150 8.11 15.63 4.73
CA LEU A 150 6.72 15.43 4.33
C LEU A 150 6.64 14.69 2.99
N VAL A 151 7.40 15.14 1.99
CA VAL A 151 7.43 14.50 0.67
C VAL A 151 7.92 13.05 0.77
N ASN A 152 8.92 12.75 1.59
CA ASN A 152 9.36 11.38 1.82
C ASN A 152 8.32 10.49 2.53
N ILE A 153 7.51 11.06 3.42
CA ILE A 153 6.43 10.36 4.13
C ILE A 153 5.27 10.01 3.18
N ILE A 154 4.94 10.92 2.26
CA ILE A 154 3.82 10.72 1.32
C ILE A 154 4.24 9.91 0.08
N SER A 155 5.50 10.00 -0.33
CA SER A 155 6.02 9.34 -1.53
C SER A 155 5.93 7.81 -1.47
N PRO A 156 5.93 7.11 -2.61
CA PRO A 156 5.90 5.65 -2.66
C PRO A 156 6.98 4.99 -1.78
N GLY A 157 6.54 4.20 -0.79
CA GLY A 157 7.38 3.61 0.25
C GLY A 157 6.95 4.07 1.65
N GLY A 158 7.74 3.72 2.66
CA GLY A 158 7.51 4.15 4.04
C GLY A 158 6.48 3.31 4.79
N LEU A 159 5.97 3.85 5.91
CA LEU A 159 5.01 3.17 6.78
C LEU A 159 3.72 2.82 6.00
N GLU A 160 3.25 1.58 6.14
CA GLU A 160 1.92 1.18 5.72
C GLU A 160 0.98 1.13 6.93
N LEU A 161 -0.19 1.74 6.79
CA LEU A 161 -1.35 1.55 7.64
C LEU A 161 -2.57 1.41 6.74
N SER A 162 -3.13 0.19 6.66
CA SER A 162 -4.23 -0.08 5.72
C SER A 162 -5.31 -0.97 6.30
N ILE A 163 -6.52 -0.75 5.80
CA ILE A 163 -7.68 -1.59 6.06
C ILE A 163 -8.21 -2.14 4.74
N GLY A 164 -8.77 -3.34 4.78
CA GLY A 164 -9.37 -3.96 3.61
C GLY A 164 -10.61 -4.78 3.97
N VAL A 165 -11.52 -4.87 3.01
CA VAL A 165 -12.71 -5.73 3.07
C VAL A 165 -12.55 -6.83 2.03
N LEU A 166 -12.72 -8.08 2.43
CA LEU A 166 -12.53 -9.26 1.59
C LEU A 166 -13.88 -9.92 1.30
N PHE A 167 -14.20 -10.09 0.02
CA PHE A 167 -15.40 -10.72 -0.48
C PHE A 167 -15.04 -12.08 -1.10
N PRO A 168 -15.68 -13.18 -0.70
CA PRO A 168 -15.43 -14.50 -1.29
C PRO A 168 -15.93 -14.52 -2.72
N LEU A 169 -15.16 -15.14 -3.61
CA LEU A 169 -15.60 -15.44 -4.97
C LEU A 169 -15.89 -16.94 -5.07
N GLY A 170 -17.16 -17.30 -5.28
CA GLY A 170 -17.64 -18.67 -5.39
C GLY A 170 -18.30 -19.21 -4.12
N SER A 171 -18.87 -20.41 -4.22
CA SER A 171 -19.40 -21.17 -3.08
C SER A 171 -18.25 -21.80 -2.29
N ARG A 172 -18.41 -21.88 -0.97
CA ARG A 172 -17.47 -22.57 -0.06
C ARG A 172 -17.32 -24.04 -0.41
#